data_AF-A0A6V7X5R2-F1
#
_entry.id   AF-A0A6V7X5R2-F1
#
_cell.length_a   1.000
_cell.length_b   1.000
_cell.length_c   1.000
_cell.angle_alpha   90.00
_cell.angle_beta   90.00
_cell.angle_gamma   90.00
#
_symmetry.space_group_name_H-M   'P 1'
#
loop_
_entity.id
_entity.type
_entity.pdbx_description
1 polymer ?
#
loop_
_entity_poly.entity_id
_entity_poly.type
_entity_poly.pdbx_seq_one_letter_code
_entity_poly.pdbx_strand_id
1 'polypeptide(L)'
;MRQFETIDDEELDRNLLAAGLPIVLEKGSEEETQEQLEKLYKSLDDDERKNLHKWRKDCFEKDFLAYTNCFQCINSCLGRFLCKELARHAMTSTASRRAIPSKDSQSRKVIEPEAYMVKEKRDFVVQNIKRVVSDQTRKLFAVIYIQNKQFKVMQDDLIHIESNIPVDVGDEIKFEKILSVGGLDFSLFGRPLLDSKFVHVHATVIEKTTTSPEIIYNFNTMYIHNPLWLSQELNVIRINNINVEEADFEME
;
A
#
# COMPACT_ATOMS: atom_id res chain seq x y z
N MET A 1 -7.16 -21.18 27.25
CA MET A 1 -6.77 -20.69 25.92
C MET A 1 -7.50 -21.54 24.90
N ARG A 2 -8.32 -20.96 24.02
CA ARG A 2 -8.85 -21.69 22.86
C ARG A 2 -7.75 -21.72 21.80
N GLN A 3 -7.33 -22.90 21.40
CA GLN A 3 -6.45 -23.07 20.25
C GLN A 3 -7.28 -22.82 18.99
N PHE A 4 -6.76 -22.00 18.07
CA PHE A 4 -7.30 -21.87 16.74
C PHE A 4 -6.56 -22.87 15.86
N GLU A 5 -7.29 -23.79 15.24
CA GLU A 5 -6.76 -24.64 14.18
C GLU A 5 -6.76 -23.84 12.88
N THR A 6 -5.62 -23.81 12.20
CA THR A 6 -5.49 -23.29 10.84
C THR A 6 -6.02 -24.36 9.89
N ILE A 7 -7.06 -24.01 9.13
CA ILE A 7 -7.66 -24.88 8.11
C ILE A 7 -6.88 -24.67 6.82
N ASP A 8 -6.50 -25.76 6.14
CA ASP A 8 -5.83 -25.72 4.85
C ASP A 8 -6.81 -25.24 3.75
N ASP A 9 -6.34 -24.43 2.80
CA ASP A 9 -7.19 -23.78 1.78
C ASP A 9 -8.04 -24.79 0.96
N GLU A 10 -7.53 -26.01 0.74
CA GLU A 10 -8.28 -27.08 0.06
C GLU A 10 -9.46 -27.62 0.87
N GLU A 11 -9.35 -27.60 2.21
CA GLU A 11 -10.43 -28.01 3.09
C GLU A 11 -11.51 -26.92 3.16
N LEU A 12 -11.11 -25.65 3.09
CA LEU A 12 -12.03 -24.52 2.94
C LEU A 12 -12.84 -24.64 1.63
N ASP A 13 -12.17 -24.92 0.51
CA ASP A 13 -12.82 -25.07 -0.80
C ASP A 13 -13.82 -26.24 -0.83
N ARG A 14 -13.47 -27.39 -0.23
CA ARG A 14 -14.41 -28.53 -0.10
C ARG A 14 -15.64 -28.18 0.73
N ASN A 15 -15.46 -27.43 1.81
CA ASN A 15 -16.56 -27.00 2.68
C ASN A 15 -17.46 -25.97 1.99
N LEU A 16 -16.90 -25.08 1.18
CA LEU A 16 -17.65 -24.11 0.38
C LEU A 16 -18.46 -24.79 -0.74
N LEU A 17 -17.90 -25.82 -1.38
CA LEU A 17 -18.59 -26.62 -2.39
C LEU A 17 -19.74 -27.43 -1.77
N ALA A 18 -19.53 -28.00 -0.58
CA ALA A 18 -20.58 -28.70 0.18
C ALA A 18 -21.71 -27.77 0.64
N ALA A 19 -21.42 -26.48 0.84
CA ALA A 19 -22.41 -25.44 1.14
C ALA A 19 -23.16 -24.92 -0.11
N GLY A 20 -22.86 -25.45 -1.30
CA GLY A 20 -23.55 -25.09 -2.55
C GLY A 20 -23.15 -23.73 -3.13
N LEU A 21 -22.02 -23.16 -2.72
CA LEU A 21 -21.50 -21.89 -3.24
C LEU A 21 -20.65 -22.15 -4.51
N PRO A 22 -20.92 -21.49 -5.65
CA PRO A 22 -20.14 -21.68 -6.87
C PRO A 22 -18.73 -21.08 -6.74
N ILE A 23 -17.70 -21.87 -7.07
CA ILE A 23 -16.28 -21.50 -6.95
C ILE A 23 -15.77 -20.69 -8.17
N VAL A 24 -16.55 -20.63 -9.26
CA VAL A 24 -16.18 -19.89 -10.48
C VAL A 24 -17.17 -18.76 -10.70
N LEU A 25 -16.74 -17.52 -10.43
CA LEU A 25 -17.41 -16.31 -10.90
C LEU A 25 -17.15 -16.18 -12.40
N GLU A 26 -18.00 -16.80 -13.23
CA GLU A 26 -18.12 -16.37 -14.62
C GLU A 26 -18.61 -14.91 -14.62
N LYS A 27 -18.02 -14.08 -15.50
CA LYS A 27 -18.30 -12.64 -15.64
C LYS A 27 -19.75 -12.40 -16.10
N GLY A 28 -20.70 -12.57 -15.19
CA GLY A 28 -22.04 -12.00 -15.29
C GLY A 28 -22.02 -10.53 -14.89
N SER A 29 -22.95 -9.77 -15.44
CA SER A 29 -23.12 -8.34 -15.14
C SER A 29 -23.34 -8.12 -13.64
N GLU A 30 -22.85 -7.00 -13.09
CA GLU A 30 -22.95 -6.69 -11.65
C GLU A 30 -24.39 -6.78 -11.12
N GLU A 31 -25.39 -6.54 -11.97
CA GLU A 31 -26.82 -6.65 -11.66
C GLU A 31 -27.27 -8.11 -11.40
N GLU A 32 -26.73 -9.09 -12.14
CA GLU A 32 -27.06 -10.51 -11.95
C GLU A 32 -26.55 -11.02 -10.59
N THR A 33 -25.40 -10.52 -10.14
CA THR A 33 -24.84 -10.86 -8.82
C THR A 33 -25.67 -10.28 -7.68
N GLN A 34 -26.21 -9.06 -7.85
CA GLN A 34 -27.07 -8.42 -6.85
C GLN A 34 -28.44 -9.11 -6.74
N GLU A 35 -29.03 -9.53 -7.87
CA GLU A 35 -30.29 -10.28 -7.85
C GLU A 35 -30.14 -11.66 -7.20
N GLN A 36 -29.03 -12.35 -7.44
CA GLN A 36 -28.73 -13.65 -6.82
C GLN A 36 -28.54 -13.51 -5.31
N LEU A 37 -27.85 -12.46 -4.86
CA LEU A 37 -27.70 -12.13 -3.44
C LEU A 37 -29.04 -11.78 -2.78
N GLU A 38 -29.91 -11.04 -3.47
CA GLU A 38 -31.25 -10.72 -2.97
C GLU A 38 -32.15 -11.96 -2.84
N LYS A 39 -32.09 -12.87 -3.82
CA LYS A 39 -32.84 -14.13 -3.80
C LYS A 39 -32.38 -15.02 -2.64
N LEU A 40 -31.06 -15.11 -2.41
CA LEU A 40 -30.48 -15.80 -1.25
C LEU A 40 -30.89 -15.16 0.08
N TYR A 41 -30.89 -13.84 0.18
CA TYR A 41 -31.32 -13.13 1.38
C TYR A 41 -32.80 -13.39 1.71
N LYS A 42 -33.63 -13.51 0.67
CA LYS A 42 -35.07 -13.80 0.80
C LYS A 42 -35.36 -15.27 1.15
N SER A 43 -34.43 -16.21 0.94
CA SER A 43 -34.61 -17.62 1.31
C SER A 43 -34.16 -17.96 2.74
N LEU A 44 -33.48 -17.05 3.46
CA LEU A 44 -33.05 -17.27 4.85
C LEU A 44 -34.21 -17.12 5.84
N ASP A 45 -34.22 -17.98 6.87
CA ASP A 45 -35.19 -17.94 7.97
C ASP A 45 -35.06 -16.66 8.82
N ASP A 46 -36.14 -16.23 9.46
CA ASP A 46 -36.20 -14.94 10.18
C ASP A 46 -35.19 -14.83 11.34
N ASP A 47 -34.80 -15.96 11.95
CA ASP A 47 -33.77 -16.01 12.99
C ASP A 47 -32.35 -15.88 12.43
N GLU A 48 -32.10 -16.40 11.22
CA GLU A 48 -30.82 -16.25 10.51
C GLU A 48 -30.63 -14.81 10.02
N ARG A 49 -31.70 -14.17 9.53
CA ARG A 49 -31.68 -12.74 9.15
C ARG A 49 -31.35 -11.82 10.33
N LYS A 50 -31.90 -12.10 11.51
CA LYS A 50 -31.59 -11.34 12.74
C LYS A 50 -30.13 -11.52 13.16
N ASN A 51 -29.58 -12.73 13.03
CA ASN A 51 -28.17 -13.00 13.31
C ASN A 51 -27.24 -12.31 12.30
N LEU A 52 -27.61 -12.25 11.02
CA LEU A 52 -26.83 -11.53 10.00
C LEU A 52 -26.82 -10.02 10.24
N HIS A 53 -27.98 -9.45 10.61
CA HIS A 53 -28.08 -8.04 11.00
C HIS A 53 -27.28 -7.73 12.28
N LYS A 54 -27.28 -8.64 13.26
CA LYS A 54 -26.45 -8.52 14.47
C LYS A 54 -24.97 -8.57 14.14
N TRP A 55 -24.54 -9.53 13.31
CA TRP A 55 -23.15 -9.68 12.88
C TRP A 55 -22.67 -8.45 12.10
N ARG A 56 -23.48 -7.93 11.18
CA ARG A 56 -23.17 -6.71 10.42
C ARG A 56 -23.06 -5.48 11.32
N LYS A 57 -23.86 -5.39 12.39
CA LYS A 57 -23.77 -4.31 13.37
C LYS A 57 -22.53 -4.44 14.26
N ASP A 58 -22.23 -5.67 14.71
CA ASP A 58 -21.05 -5.98 15.53
C ASP A 58 -19.73 -5.77 14.77
N CYS A 59 -19.68 -6.04 13.46
CA CYS A 59 -18.53 -5.72 12.60
C CYS A 59 -18.35 -4.21 12.41
N PHE A 60 -19.44 -3.45 12.20
CA PHE A 60 -19.37 -2.00 12.03
C PHE A 60 -18.97 -1.26 13.31
N GLU A 61 -19.38 -1.75 14.49
CA GLU A 61 -19.01 -1.17 15.79
C GLU A 61 -17.58 -1.53 16.24
N LYS A 62 -17.09 -2.75 15.93
CA LYS A 62 -15.74 -3.17 16.33
C LYS A 62 -14.62 -2.52 15.52
N ASP A 63 -14.87 -2.21 14.25
CA ASP A 63 -13.86 -1.57 13.40
C ASP A 63 -13.72 -0.05 13.69
N PHE A 64 -14.74 0.59 14.26
CA PHE A 64 -14.70 2.03 14.61
C PHE A 64 -14.07 2.31 15.99
N LEU A 65 -14.22 1.39 16.96
CA LEU A 65 -13.66 1.49 18.31
C LEU A 65 -12.21 0.98 18.42
N ALA A 66 -11.75 0.15 17.49
CA ALA A 66 -10.35 -0.28 17.40
C ALA A 66 -9.44 0.83 16.83
N TYR A 67 -9.98 1.74 16.02
CA TYR A 67 -9.22 2.85 15.42
C TYR A 67 -9.07 4.08 16.33
N THR A 68 -9.91 4.23 17.36
CA THR A 68 -9.92 5.41 18.23
C THR A 68 -9.26 5.19 19.61
N ASN A 69 -9.00 3.95 20.02
CA ASN A 69 -8.30 3.64 21.29
C ASN A 69 -6.80 3.31 21.14
N CYS A 70 -6.23 3.36 19.93
CA CYS A 70 -4.80 3.12 19.71
C CYS A 70 -3.95 4.40 19.76
N PHE A 71 -4.55 5.60 19.83
CA PHE A 71 -3.81 6.87 19.77
C PHE A 71 -3.64 7.62 21.10
N GLN A 72 -4.10 7.07 22.23
CA GLN A 72 -3.93 7.70 23.56
C GLN A 72 -3.15 6.86 24.60
N CYS A 73 -2.59 5.70 24.23
CA CYS A 73 -1.84 4.85 25.16
C CYS A 73 -0.33 4.72 24.88
N ILE A 74 0.23 5.47 23.93
CA ILE A 74 1.67 5.34 23.58
C ILE A 74 2.58 6.37 24.27
N ASN A 75 2.04 7.39 24.96
CA ASN A 75 2.86 8.45 25.59
C ASN A 75 2.97 8.43 27.13
N SER A 76 2.70 7.32 27.82
CA SER A 76 2.94 7.24 29.28
C SER A 76 3.58 5.96 29.84
N CYS A 77 3.97 4.97 29.03
CA CYS A 77 4.49 3.69 29.54
C CYS A 77 5.78 3.16 28.88
N LEU A 78 6.62 4.03 28.28
CA LEU A 78 7.96 3.64 27.79
C LEU A 78 9.11 4.25 28.62
N GLY A 79 8.89 4.35 29.93
CA GLY A 79 9.88 4.86 30.89
C GLY A 79 9.83 4.11 32.21
N ARG A 80 10.05 2.78 32.16
CA ARG A 80 10.44 1.84 33.26
C ARG A 80 9.82 0.46 32.96
N PHE A 81 10.60 -0.48 32.42
CA PHE A 81 10.49 -1.96 32.63
C PHE A 81 11.43 -2.73 31.66
N LEU A 82 12.67 -2.27 31.52
CA LEU A 82 13.76 -3.07 30.95
C LEU A 82 14.95 -3.01 31.90
N CYS A 83 14.85 -3.74 33.01
CA CYS A 83 15.98 -4.25 33.79
C CYS A 83 15.45 -5.25 34.82
N LYS A 84 16.08 -6.43 34.86
CA LYS A 84 15.86 -7.60 35.73
C LYS A 84 14.85 -8.62 35.20
N GLU A 85 15.33 -9.58 34.40
CA GLU A 85 15.08 -11.04 34.61
C GLU A 85 15.96 -11.89 33.65
N LEU A 86 17.25 -11.55 33.52
CA LEU A 86 18.23 -12.42 32.84
C LEU A 86 19.40 -12.65 33.79
N ALA A 87 19.17 -13.50 34.79
CA ALA A 87 20.24 -14.21 35.46
C ALA A 87 19.70 -15.49 36.12
N ARG A 88 20.35 -16.61 35.78
CA ARG A 88 20.35 -17.93 36.43
C ARG A 88 19.23 -18.88 35.98
N HIS A 89 19.57 -19.85 35.14
CA HIS A 89 20.09 -21.14 35.62
C HIS A 89 20.69 -21.95 34.45
N ALA A 90 21.93 -22.38 34.65
CA ALA A 90 22.60 -23.38 33.84
C ALA A 90 22.18 -24.79 34.30
N MET A 91 21.99 -25.72 33.36
CA MET A 91 22.75 -26.98 33.21
C MET A 91 21.94 -28.10 32.53
N THR A 92 22.56 -28.63 31.45
CA THR A 92 22.67 -30.04 31.02
C THR A 92 21.42 -30.89 30.75
N SER A 93 21.28 -31.37 29.51
CA SER A 93 21.27 -32.81 29.16
C SER A 93 21.02 -33.03 27.66
N THR A 94 22.06 -33.48 26.96
CA THR A 94 22.06 -34.52 25.92
C THR A 94 20.76 -34.86 25.18
N ALA A 95 20.72 -34.51 23.88
CA ALA A 95 20.05 -35.31 22.85
C ALA A 95 20.67 -35.04 21.46
N SER A 96 21.92 -35.47 21.27
CA SER A 96 22.47 -35.68 19.93
C SER A 96 21.80 -36.92 19.33
N ARG A 97 20.81 -36.74 18.46
CA ARG A 97 20.49 -37.76 17.44
C ARG A 97 21.12 -37.34 16.12
N ARG A 98 22.13 -38.12 15.74
CA ARG A 98 22.79 -38.08 14.43
C ARG A 98 21.75 -38.32 13.34
N ALA A 99 21.46 -37.30 12.53
CA ALA A 99 20.88 -37.52 11.21
C ALA A 99 22.05 -37.84 10.26
N ILE A 100 22.05 -39.04 9.70
CA ILE A 100 22.99 -39.47 8.66
C ILE A 100 22.57 -38.73 7.37
N PRO A 101 23.47 -38.01 6.68
CA PRO A 101 23.12 -37.45 5.39
C PRO A 101 23.10 -38.59 4.36
N SER A 102 21.93 -38.89 3.81
CA SER A 102 21.82 -39.78 2.66
C SER A 102 22.54 -39.11 1.48
N LYS A 103 23.61 -39.74 0.99
CA LYS A 103 24.25 -39.41 -0.28
C LYS A 103 23.32 -39.83 -1.42
N ASP A 104 22.38 -38.95 -1.76
CA ASP A 104 21.77 -38.88 -3.09
C ASP A 104 20.91 -37.62 -3.17
N SER A 105 21.58 -36.50 -3.47
CA SER A 105 20.91 -35.33 -4.01
C SER A 105 21.67 -34.92 -5.25
N GLN A 106 21.51 -35.71 -6.32
CA GLN A 106 21.63 -35.14 -7.66
C GLN A 106 20.75 -33.90 -7.67
N SER A 107 21.37 -32.74 -7.85
CA SER A 107 20.69 -31.46 -8.00
C SER A 107 19.68 -31.58 -9.15
N ARG A 108 18.42 -31.86 -8.83
CA ARG A 108 17.33 -31.71 -9.78
C ARG A 108 17.29 -30.23 -10.14
N LYS A 109 17.63 -29.91 -11.38
CA LYS A 109 17.26 -28.61 -11.96
C LYS A 109 15.73 -28.59 -11.97
N VAL A 110 15.15 -27.86 -11.04
CA VAL A 110 13.73 -27.52 -11.03
C VAL A 110 13.53 -26.61 -12.24
N ILE A 111 13.09 -27.19 -13.35
CA ILE A 111 12.58 -26.44 -14.49
C ILE A 111 11.07 -26.54 -14.34
N GLU A 112 10.47 -25.51 -13.75
CA GLU A 112 9.01 -25.34 -13.72
C GLU A 112 8.56 -24.88 -15.11
N PRO A 113 7.88 -25.73 -15.90
CA PRO A 113 7.49 -25.39 -17.27
C PRO A 113 6.53 -24.17 -17.33
N GLU A 114 5.82 -23.89 -16.25
CA GLU A 114 4.97 -22.69 -16.13
C GLU A 114 5.78 -21.39 -16.07
N ALA A 115 6.96 -21.40 -15.44
CA ALA A 115 7.77 -20.19 -15.29
C ALA A 115 8.25 -19.63 -16.65
N TYR A 116 8.50 -20.50 -17.64
CA TYR A 116 8.96 -20.11 -18.97
C TYR A 116 7.83 -19.51 -19.83
N MET A 117 6.64 -20.12 -19.82
CA MET A 117 5.47 -19.58 -20.54
C MET A 117 5.02 -18.23 -20.00
N VAL A 118 5.15 -18.00 -18.69
CA VAL A 118 4.85 -16.69 -18.11
C VAL A 118 5.93 -15.66 -18.50
N LYS A 119 7.19 -16.08 -18.69
CA LYS A 119 8.26 -15.19 -19.15
C LYS A 119 8.01 -14.65 -20.57
N GLU A 120 7.68 -15.51 -21.53
CA GLU A 120 7.39 -15.06 -22.91
C GLU A 120 6.22 -14.07 -22.99
N LYS A 121 5.15 -14.33 -22.22
CA LYS A 121 4.00 -13.41 -22.13
C LYS A 121 4.38 -12.08 -21.49
N ARG A 122 5.20 -12.09 -20.43
CA ARG A 122 5.72 -10.87 -19.80
C ARG A 122 6.56 -10.08 -20.79
N ASP A 123 7.48 -10.73 -21.49
CA ASP A 123 8.35 -10.09 -22.47
C ASP A 123 7.54 -9.42 -23.59
N PHE A 124 6.48 -10.09 -24.06
CA PHE A 124 5.54 -9.51 -25.04
C PHE A 124 4.83 -8.25 -24.50
N VAL A 125 4.35 -8.27 -23.26
CA VAL A 125 3.71 -7.10 -22.62
C VAL A 125 4.71 -5.96 -22.45
N VAL A 126 5.92 -6.26 -21.96
CA VAL A 126 6.99 -5.26 -21.79
C VAL A 126 7.36 -4.62 -23.13
N GLN A 127 7.47 -5.41 -24.20
CA GLN A 127 7.73 -4.88 -25.55
C GLN A 127 6.61 -3.94 -26.02
N ASN A 128 5.34 -4.28 -25.76
CA ASN A 128 4.22 -3.39 -26.10
C ASN A 128 4.24 -2.10 -25.28
N ILE A 129 4.56 -2.18 -23.99
CA ILE A 129 4.69 -0.99 -23.13
C ILE A 129 5.84 -0.11 -23.64
N LYS A 130 7.02 -0.68 -23.97
CA LYS A 130 8.15 0.06 -24.55
C LYS A 130 7.72 0.85 -25.80
N ARG A 131 6.94 0.24 -26.71
CA ARG A 131 6.40 0.91 -27.90
C ARG A 131 5.45 2.06 -27.60
N VAL A 132 4.66 1.97 -26.52
CA VAL A 132 3.72 3.02 -26.13
C VAL A 132 4.42 4.16 -25.39
N VAL A 133 5.44 3.83 -24.59
CA VAL A 133 6.24 4.79 -23.83
C VAL A 133 7.11 5.66 -24.74
N SER A 134 7.63 5.11 -25.84
CA SER A 134 8.46 5.87 -26.79
C SER A 134 7.70 6.99 -27.52
N ASP A 135 6.37 6.93 -27.51
CA ASP A 135 5.51 7.98 -28.03
C ASP A 135 5.36 9.15 -27.03
N GLN A 136 6.24 10.15 -27.17
CA GLN A 136 6.25 11.36 -26.33
C GLN A 136 5.00 12.23 -26.47
N THR A 137 4.15 12.00 -27.47
CA THR A 137 2.91 12.78 -27.64
C THR A 137 1.85 12.43 -26.60
N ARG A 138 1.99 11.27 -25.96
CA ARG A 138 1.03 10.78 -24.98
C ARG A 138 1.30 11.39 -23.61
N LYS A 139 0.21 11.86 -22.98
CA LYS A 139 0.27 12.39 -21.63
C LYS A 139 0.49 11.26 -20.63
N LEU A 140 1.47 11.46 -19.76
CA LEU A 140 1.77 10.57 -18.64
C LEU A 140 1.35 11.22 -17.32
N PHE A 141 1.00 10.39 -16.36
CA PHE A 141 0.89 10.77 -14.95
C PHE A 141 1.96 10.04 -14.15
N ALA A 142 2.36 10.65 -13.04
CA ALA A 142 3.28 10.06 -12.08
C ALA A 142 2.70 10.18 -10.66
N VAL A 143 3.08 9.24 -9.79
CA VAL A 143 2.87 9.35 -8.35
C VAL A 143 4.23 9.58 -7.70
N ILE A 144 4.45 10.80 -7.24
CA ILE A 144 5.69 11.24 -6.60
C ILE A 144 5.54 11.23 -5.08
N TYR A 145 6.63 10.93 -4.37
CA TYR A 145 6.65 10.92 -2.91
C TYR A 145 7.57 12.01 -2.37
N ILE A 146 6.99 13.00 -1.70
CA ILE A 146 7.70 14.16 -1.17
C ILE A 146 7.21 14.43 0.25
N GLN A 147 8.14 14.60 1.20
CA GLN A 147 7.84 14.99 2.59
C GLN A 147 6.70 14.21 3.22
N ASN A 148 6.76 12.88 3.10
CA ASN A 148 5.78 11.95 3.66
C ASN A 148 4.36 12.06 3.05
N LYS A 149 4.19 12.82 1.98
CA LYS A 149 2.96 12.91 1.19
C LYS A 149 3.18 12.33 -0.21
N GLN A 150 2.12 11.75 -0.77
CA GLN A 150 2.10 11.26 -2.15
C GLN A 150 1.29 12.24 -3.00
N PHE A 151 1.82 12.59 -4.16
CA PHE A 151 1.15 13.46 -5.11
C PHE A 151 0.98 12.73 -6.43
N LYS A 152 -0.27 12.65 -6.91
CA LYS A 152 -0.56 12.27 -8.29
C LYS A 152 -0.42 13.53 -9.13
N VAL A 153 0.49 13.51 -10.10
CA VAL A 153 0.83 14.67 -10.93
C VAL A 153 0.81 14.32 -12.41
N MET A 154 0.46 15.30 -13.23
CA MET A 154 0.58 15.30 -14.68
C MET A 154 1.55 16.40 -15.12
N GLN A 155 1.87 16.42 -16.40
CA GLN A 155 2.64 17.52 -16.99
C GLN A 155 1.88 18.85 -16.85
N ASP A 156 2.61 19.93 -16.54
CA ASP A 156 2.11 21.29 -16.30
C ASP A 156 1.25 21.48 -15.05
N ASP A 157 1.16 20.48 -14.18
CA ASP A 157 0.46 20.61 -12.89
C ASP A 157 1.26 21.46 -11.90
N LEU A 158 0.53 22.14 -11.01
CA LEU A 158 1.06 22.88 -9.88
C LEU A 158 0.86 22.08 -8.59
N ILE A 159 1.95 21.85 -7.85
CA ILE A 159 1.91 21.23 -6.53
C ILE A 159 2.29 22.25 -5.46
N HIS A 160 1.58 22.18 -4.34
CA HIS A 160 1.84 22.99 -3.16
C HIS A 160 2.56 22.16 -2.12
N ILE A 161 3.71 22.64 -1.63
CA ILE A 161 4.51 21.96 -0.61
C ILE A 161 4.66 22.88 0.60
N GLU A 162 4.05 22.48 1.71
CA GLU A 162 4.02 23.17 3.01
C GLU A 162 5.31 22.89 3.80
N SER A 163 6.44 23.42 3.33
CA SER A 163 7.73 23.23 4.00
C SER A 163 8.75 24.23 3.50
N ASN A 164 9.81 24.47 4.25
CA ASN A 164 10.95 25.21 3.74
C ASN A 164 11.83 24.30 2.88
N ILE A 165 11.93 24.59 1.58
CA ILE A 165 12.88 23.91 0.70
C ILE A 165 14.02 24.91 0.37
N PRO A 166 15.29 24.54 0.57
CA PRO A 166 16.44 25.41 0.32
C PRO A 166 16.79 25.50 -1.18
N VAL A 167 15.82 25.89 -2.01
CA VAL A 167 15.90 25.97 -3.48
C VAL A 167 15.27 27.27 -3.94
N ASP A 168 15.89 28.10 -4.75
CA ASP A 168 15.34 29.43 -5.09
C ASP A 168 14.24 29.39 -6.16
N VAL A 169 13.52 30.50 -6.30
CA VAL A 169 12.49 30.64 -7.34
C VAL A 169 13.16 30.61 -8.72
N GLY A 170 12.66 29.75 -9.61
CA GLY A 170 13.22 29.51 -10.93
C GLY A 170 14.14 28.30 -11.02
N ASP A 171 14.54 27.70 -9.90
CA ASP A 171 15.37 26.50 -9.91
C ASP A 171 14.62 25.27 -10.42
N GLU A 172 15.36 24.39 -11.11
CA GLU A 172 14.88 23.11 -11.59
C GLU A 172 15.17 22.00 -10.58
N ILE A 173 14.13 21.23 -10.24
CA ILE A 173 14.17 20.12 -9.31
C ILE A 173 13.90 18.83 -10.09
N LYS A 174 14.75 17.83 -9.85
CA LYS A 174 14.54 16.45 -10.29
C LYS A 174 13.99 15.62 -9.14
N PHE A 175 12.81 15.03 -9.30
CA PHE A 175 12.26 14.08 -8.34
C PHE A 175 12.71 12.66 -8.66
N GLU A 176 13.33 12.00 -7.68
CA GLU A 176 13.82 10.61 -7.78
C GLU A 176 12.86 9.60 -7.16
N LYS A 177 12.12 10.00 -6.11
CA LYS A 177 11.22 9.11 -5.38
C LYS A 177 9.87 9.02 -6.06
N ILE A 178 9.78 8.11 -7.03
CA ILE A 178 8.59 7.89 -7.84
C ILE A 178 8.06 6.49 -7.55
N LEU A 179 6.77 6.40 -7.23
CA LEU A 179 6.10 5.16 -6.87
C LEU A 179 5.49 4.48 -8.11
N SER A 180 4.91 5.27 -9.00
CA SER A 180 4.22 4.79 -10.19
C SER A 180 4.26 5.83 -11.30
N VAL A 181 4.26 5.35 -12.54
CA VAL A 181 4.05 6.16 -13.75
C VAL A 181 3.08 5.43 -14.65
N GLY A 182 2.14 6.14 -15.26
CA GLY A 182 1.20 5.53 -16.18
C GLY A 182 0.75 6.48 -17.27
N GLY A 183 0.17 5.90 -18.30
CA GLY A 183 -0.55 6.60 -19.36
C GLY A 183 -1.97 6.07 -19.46
N LEU A 184 -2.61 6.31 -20.60
CA LEU A 184 -3.96 5.80 -20.88
C LEU A 184 -4.01 4.26 -20.90
N ASP A 185 -3.00 3.62 -21.50
CA ASP A 185 -3.03 2.20 -21.83
C ASP A 185 -2.16 1.32 -20.91
N PHE A 186 -1.32 1.93 -20.06
CA PHE A 186 -0.36 1.21 -19.24
C PHE A 186 -0.11 1.91 -17.90
N SER A 187 0.36 1.14 -16.91
CA SER A 187 0.84 1.66 -15.64
C SER A 187 1.99 0.81 -15.13
N LEU A 188 3.03 1.50 -14.67
CA LEU A 188 4.24 0.96 -14.06
C LEU A 188 4.16 1.22 -12.55
N PHE A 189 4.43 0.19 -11.76
CA PHE A 189 4.46 0.28 -10.30
C PHE A 189 5.81 -0.17 -9.79
N GLY A 190 6.39 0.61 -8.89
CA GLY A 190 7.61 0.27 -8.18
C GLY A 190 7.39 -0.79 -7.10
N ARG A 191 8.50 -1.39 -6.65
CA ARG A 191 8.53 -2.30 -5.48
C ARG A 191 9.60 -1.85 -4.48
N PRO A 192 9.32 -0.85 -3.61
CA PRO A 192 8.17 0.06 -3.63
C PRO A 192 8.35 1.26 -4.56
N LEU A 193 9.58 1.61 -4.93
CA LEU A 193 9.90 2.74 -5.81
C LEU A 193 10.31 2.23 -7.19
N LEU A 194 10.09 3.05 -8.21
CA LEU A 194 10.71 2.89 -9.52
C LEU A 194 12.16 3.38 -9.45
N ASP A 195 13.06 2.72 -10.17
CA ASP A 195 14.47 3.13 -10.16
C ASP A 195 14.63 4.47 -10.89
N SER A 196 15.34 5.40 -10.23
CA SER A 196 15.53 6.78 -10.68
C SER A 196 16.34 6.89 -11.98
N LYS A 197 17.00 5.81 -12.39
CA LYS A 197 17.67 5.73 -13.69
C LYS A 197 16.67 5.72 -14.84
N PHE A 198 15.57 4.97 -14.70
CA PHE A 198 14.59 4.80 -15.76
C PHE A 198 13.54 5.90 -15.75
N VAL A 199 13.15 6.37 -14.57
CA VAL A 199 12.02 7.30 -14.46
C VAL A 199 12.45 8.52 -13.65
N HIS A 200 12.18 9.70 -14.18
CA HIS A 200 12.42 10.94 -13.48
C HIS A 200 11.40 12.01 -13.85
N VAL A 201 11.05 12.85 -12.87
CA VAL A 201 10.13 13.97 -13.06
C VAL A 201 10.89 15.27 -12.84
N HIS A 202 10.86 16.14 -13.84
CA HIS A 202 11.46 17.48 -13.77
C HIS A 202 10.40 18.50 -13.42
N ALA A 203 10.76 19.45 -12.57
CA ALA A 203 9.87 20.48 -12.10
C ALA A 203 10.60 21.79 -11.83
N THR A 204 9.90 22.92 -11.85
CA THR A 204 10.48 24.24 -11.56
C THR A 204 9.74 24.89 -10.39
N VAL A 205 10.49 25.51 -9.48
CA VAL A 205 9.91 26.32 -8.41
C VAL A 205 9.40 27.63 -8.98
N ILE A 206 8.09 27.87 -8.88
CA ILE A 206 7.46 29.10 -9.40
C ILE A 206 7.40 30.19 -8.34
N GLU A 207 7.02 29.84 -7.13
CA GLU A 207 6.87 30.81 -6.05
C GLU A 207 7.23 30.21 -4.70
N LYS A 208 7.71 31.09 -3.84
CA LYS A 208 7.85 30.89 -2.40
C LYS A 208 6.99 31.91 -1.70
N THR A 209 6.04 31.42 -0.94
CA THR A 209 5.07 32.23 -0.23
C THR A 209 4.85 31.66 1.18
N THR A 210 3.91 32.23 1.90
CA THR A 210 3.47 31.72 3.20
C THR A 210 1.97 31.50 3.13
N THR A 211 1.47 30.49 3.84
CA THR A 211 0.04 30.23 3.93
C THR A 211 -0.68 31.43 4.55
N SER A 212 -1.98 31.56 4.27
CA SER A 212 -2.80 32.54 4.99
C SER A 212 -2.69 32.27 6.50
N PRO A 213 -2.45 33.30 7.33
CA PRO A 213 -2.28 33.08 8.75
C PRO A 213 -3.57 32.49 9.34
N GLU A 214 -3.43 31.34 9.96
CA GLU A 214 -4.48 30.68 10.72
C GLU A 214 -4.36 31.05 12.19
N ILE A 215 -5.49 31.17 12.88
CA ILE A 215 -5.52 31.52 14.30
C ILE A 215 -5.92 30.28 15.09
N ILE A 216 -5.01 29.81 15.94
CA ILE A 216 -5.29 28.73 16.87
C ILE A 216 -5.67 29.33 18.23
N TYR A 217 -6.88 28.99 18.69
CA TYR A 217 -7.37 29.35 20.02
C TYR A 217 -7.22 28.16 20.97
N ASN A 218 -6.33 28.30 21.94
CA ASN A 218 -6.20 27.32 23.02
C ASN A 218 -7.07 27.77 24.20
N PHE A 219 -8.29 27.24 24.28
CA PHE A 219 -9.21 27.52 25.38
C PHE A 219 -8.86 26.70 26.62
N ASN A 220 -8.66 27.39 27.75
CA ASN A 220 -8.49 26.80 29.08
C ASN A 220 -9.21 27.69 30.09
N THR A 221 -10.03 27.10 30.97
CA THR A 221 -11.14 27.78 31.65
C THR A 221 -10.77 28.87 32.67
N MET A 222 -9.50 29.24 32.83
CA MET A 222 -9.03 30.12 33.91
C MET A 222 -8.16 31.33 33.51
N TYR A 223 -7.85 31.57 32.23
CA TYR A 223 -6.93 32.65 31.82
C TYR A 223 -7.34 33.37 30.53
N ILE A 224 -6.82 34.59 30.33
CA ILE A 224 -6.92 35.33 29.06
C ILE A 224 -6.10 34.59 28.00
N HIS A 225 -6.74 34.25 26.88
CA HIS A 225 -6.12 33.50 25.79
C HIS A 225 -5.43 34.44 24.80
N ASN A 226 -4.12 34.25 24.63
CA ASN A 226 -3.40 34.83 23.51
C ASN A 226 -3.55 33.88 22.30
N PRO A 227 -4.18 34.32 21.19
CA PRO A 227 -4.25 33.51 19.99
C PRO A 227 -2.85 33.26 19.44
N LEU A 228 -2.59 32.03 19.00
CA LEU A 228 -1.37 31.71 18.26
C LEU A 228 -1.64 31.93 16.77
N TRP A 229 -0.90 32.87 16.17
CA TRP A 229 -0.88 33.07 14.73
C TRP A 229 0.05 32.03 14.10
N LEU A 230 -0.52 31.12 13.32
CA LEU A 230 0.21 30.08 12.62
C LEU A 230 0.27 30.42 11.14
N SER A 231 1.48 30.56 10.61
CA SER A 231 1.74 30.81 9.20
C SER A 231 2.88 29.89 8.77
N GLN A 232 2.67 29.11 7.71
CA GLN A 232 3.62 28.08 7.26
C GLN A 232 4.22 28.47 5.92
N GLU A 233 5.51 28.17 5.72
CA GLU A 233 6.17 28.40 4.44
C GLU A 233 5.62 27.44 3.39
N LEU A 234 5.35 27.99 2.20
CA LEU A 234 4.70 27.30 1.09
C LEU A 234 5.53 27.51 -0.17
N ASN A 235 5.84 26.42 -0.88
CA ASN A 235 6.44 26.51 -2.21
C ASN A 235 5.44 25.97 -3.22
N VAL A 236 5.30 26.66 -4.34
CA VAL A 236 4.55 26.16 -5.48
C VAL A 236 5.51 25.76 -6.58
N ILE A 237 5.38 24.52 -6.99
CA ILE A 237 6.26 23.87 -7.95
C ILE A 237 5.42 23.45 -9.13
N ARG A 238 5.89 23.74 -10.34
CA ARG A 238 5.29 23.26 -11.59
C ARG A 238 6.02 22.04 -12.09
N ILE A 239 5.26 21.01 -12.47
CA ILE A 239 5.81 19.83 -13.14
C ILE A 239 6.03 20.16 -14.60
N ASN A 240 7.28 20.08 -15.07
CA ASN A 240 7.63 20.42 -16.45
C ASN A 240 7.45 19.23 -17.37
N ASN A 241 8.10 18.11 -17.05
CA ASN A 241 8.14 16.91 -17.88
C ASN A 241 8.22 15.66 -17.00
N ILE A 242 7.55 14.59 -17.44
CA ILE A 242 7.64 13.25 -16.86
C ILE A 242 8.35 12.38 -17.89
N ASN A 243 9.59 11.99 -17.61
CA ASN A 243 10.42 11.26 -18.55
C ASN A 243 10.56 9.79 -18.11
N VAL A 244 10.47 8.90 -19.10
CA VAL A 244 10.73 7.46 -18.95
C VAL A 244 11.79 7.07 -19.97
N GLU A 245 12.98 6.70 -19.51
CA GLU A 245 14.10 6.27 -20.32
C GLU A 245 14.01 4.78 -20.67
N GLU A 246 14.34 4.44 -21.92
CA GLU A 246 14.46 3.07 -22.44
C GLU A 246 15.77 2.43 -21.96
N ALA A 247 15.97 2.24 -20.67
CA ALA A 247 16.96 1.26 -20.22
C ALA A 247 16.21 -0.03 -19.86
N ASP A 248 16.80 -1.17 -20.23
CA ASP A 248 16.13 -2.47 -20.18
C ASP A 248 15.42 -2.67 -18.85
N PHE A 249 14.09 -2.75 -18.90
CA PHE A 249 13.26 -3.25 -17.81
C PHE A 249 13.64 -4.71 -17.56
N GLU A 250 14.84 -4.95 -17.02
CA GLU A 250 15.20 -6.20 -16.38
C GLU A 250 14.36 -6.25 -15.10
N MET A 251 13.09 -6.62 -15.27
CA MET A 251 12.22 -6.96 -14.15
C MET A 251 12.67 -8.33 -13.67
N GLU A 252 13.57 -8.35 -12.68
CA GLU A 252 13.90 -9.57 -11.91
C GLU A 252 12.67 -10.17 -11.21
#